data_AF-A0AAE5GQB5-F1
#
_entry.id   AF-A0AAE5GQB5-F1
#
_cell.length_a   1.000
_cell.length_b   1.000
_cell.length_c   1.000
_cell.angle_alpha   90.00
_cell.angle_beta   90.00
_cell.angle_gamma   90.00
#
_symmetry.space_group_name_H-M   'P 1'
#
loop_
_entity.id
_entity.type
_entity.pdbx_description
1 polymer ?
#
loop_
_entity_poly.entity_id
_entity_poly.type
_entity_poly.pdbx_seq_one_letter_code
_entity_poly.pdbx_strand_id
1 'polypeptide(L)'
;MYTLRPYQADSVKAVIHYFRKHSSPAVLVLPTGAGKSLVIAELARLAKGRVLVLAHVKELVEQNHQKYEGYGLKGSIFSAGLGRKETDQQVVFASVQSVVRNLDQFKNQFSLLVIDECHRVPDDKNTSYQKVINHLREQNAGIKVLGLTATPYRLGMGWIYQYHTRGLVRSEEPRFFRDCIFELPIRYLLDEKFLTPARMMDAPVLSYDFSQLKPANTGRYKESEMDMVIDKAKRATPQIVEQIIHMSTGKQGIMIFAATVRHAQEIFGLLPEGQTAIVIGDTPTPERDAIIQDFKDRKIKYLVNVSVLTTGFDAPHVDLIAILRPTESISLYQQIVGRGLRLSPGKEECLVLDYAGNSYDLYQPEVGDAKPDSDSEIITIPCPACGFNNNFWGKLDSNGFLIEHFGRKCQGFFEDEETGEREHCDYRFRAKYCGECGADNDIAARICHECDATLVDPDKKLKEALNLKDALVFECLEMALSVHKDDKGKSSLKVSYIGDNQAQVSEFWSLTTKNQKQRFKDQFVRPHLADKHRPFEDASPTKVVNNQHRFRPPQFVIARKSGRFWKMRDKIFADELTN
;
A
#
# COMPACT_ATOMS: atom_id res chain seq x y z
N MET A 1 -15.86 -31.46 10.34
CA MET A 1 -15.13 -30.46 11.14
C MET A 1 -13.95 -29.98 10.31
N TYR A 2 -13.84 -28.67 10.04
CA TYR A 2 -12.71 -28.17 9.25
C TYR A 2 -11.42 -28.27 10.07
N THR A 3 -10.34 -28.72 9.44
CA THR A 3 -8.99 -28.67 10.02
C THR A 3 -8.34 -27.39 9.52
N LEU A 4 -7.89 -26.53 10.44
CA LEU A 4 -7.21 -25.30 10.08
C LEU A 4 -5.83 -25.57 9.49
N ARG A 5 -5.46 -24.80 8.47
CA ARG A 5 -4.08 -24.75 7.96
C ARG A 5 -3.16 -24.08 8.99
N PRO A 6 -1.84 -24.33 8.96
CA PRO A 6 -0.89 -23.78 9.94
C PRO A 6 -1.03 -22.26 10.12
N TYR A 7 -1.00 -21.50 9.03
CA TYR A 7 -1.15 -20.03 9.09
C TYR A 7 -2.50 -19.56 9.66
N GLN A 8 -3.58 -20.34 9.46
CA GLN A 8 -4.89 -20.01 10.02
C GLN A 8 -4.87 -20.22 11.53
N ALA A 9 -4.31 -21.34 11.99
CA ALA A 9 -4.14 -21.62 13.42
C ALA A 9 -3.23 -20.58 14.09
N ASP A 10 -2.14 -20.17 13.42
CA ASP A 10 -1.22 -19.15 13.94
C ASP A 10 -1.88 -17.77 13.99
N SER A 11 -2.70 -17.42 12.99
CA SER A 11 -3.50 -16.18 13.03
C SER A 11 -4.49 -16.15 14.21
N VAL A 12 -5.14 -17.29 14.51
CA VAL A 12 -6.05 -17.42 15.67
C VAL A 12 -5.26 -17.30 16.99
N LYS A 13 -4.10 -17.97 17.10
CA LYS A 13 -3.23 -17.85 18.27
C LYS A 13 -2.75 -16.42 18.49
N ALA A 14 -2.38 -15.71 17.43
CA ALA A 14 -1.95 -14.32 17.48
C ALA A 14 -3.04 -13.41 18.06
N VAL A 15 -4.29 -13.55 17.60
CA VAL A 15 -5.46 -12.83 18.15
C VAL A 15 -5.63 -13.10 19.63
N ILE A 16 -5.61 -14.38 20.03
CA ILE A 16 -5.81 -14.78 21.42
C ILE A 16 -4.69 -14.24 22.31
N HIS A 17 -3.42 -14.35 21.87
CA HIS A 17 -2.28 -13.82 22.60
C HIS A 17 -2.39 -12.30 22.80
N TYR A 18 -2.73 -11.60 21.73
CA TYR A 18 -2.87 -10.14 21.74
C TYR A 18 -4.00 -9.70 22.69
N PHE A 19 -5.22 -10.21 22.55
CA PHE A 19 -6.35 -9.75 23.37
C PHE A 19 -6.31 -10.21 24.83
N ARG A 20 -5.43 -11.16 25.20
CA ARG A 20 -5.11 -11.47 26.59
C ARG A 20 -4.31 -10.35 27.28
N LYS A 21 -3.49 -9.63 26.52
CA LYS A 21 -2.63 -8.56 27.04
C LYS A 21 -3.19 -7.17 26.76
N HIS A 22 -3.94 -6.98 25.68
CA HIS A 22 -4.32 -5.67 25.15
C HIS A 22 -5.83 -5.56 24.91
N SER A 23 -6.37 -4.35 24.97
CA SER A 23 -7.79 -4.03 24.71
C SER A 23 -8.01 -3.16 23.48
N SER A 24 -6.96 -2.59 22.91
CA SER A 24 -7.03 -1.76 21.71
C SER A 24 -7.52 -2.58 20.50
N PRO A 25 -8.28 -1.96 19.57
CA PRO A 25 -8.69 -2.62 18.34
C PRO A 25 -7.49 -3.05 17.50
N ALA A 26 -7.58 -4.24 16.92
CA ALA A 26 -6.52 -4.84 16.11
C ALA A 26 -7.04 -5.36 14.77
N VAL A 27 -6.12 -5.59 13.82
CA VAL A 27 -6.43 -6.10 12.48
C VAL A 27 -5.59 -7.32 12.12
N LEU A 28 -6.22 -8.30 11.47
CA LEU A 28 -5.56 -9.36 10.72
C LEU A 28 -5.59 -9.05 9.23
N VAL A 29 -4.44 -9.16 8.58
CA VAL A 29 -4.29 -9.00 7.14
C VAL A 29 -4.09 -10.37 6.51
N LEU A 30 -5.14 -10.87 5.86
CA LEU A 30 -5.19 -12.19 5.23
C LEU A 30 -5.66 -12.05 3.78
N PRO A 31 -4.83 -12.42 2.78
CA PRO A 31 -5.13 -12.28 1.37
C PRO A 31 -6.45 -12.95 0.96
N THR A 32 -7.02 -12.49 -0.15
CA THR A 32 -8.18 -13.15 -0.76
C THR A 32 -7.84 -14.62 -1.06
N GLY A 33 -8.73 -15.54 -0.69
CA GLY A 33 -8.50 -16.98 -0.82
C GLY A 33 -7.76 -17.63 0.36
N ALA A 34 -7.22 -16.87 1.32
CA ALA A 34 -6.59 -17.42 2.52
C ALA A 34 -7.56 -18.16 3.47
N GLY A 35 -8.87 -18.01 3.27
CA GLY A 35 -9.90 -18.61 4.13
C GLY A 35 -10.19 -17.81 5.40
N LYS A 36 -10.30 -16.47 5.29
CA LYS A 36 -10.69 -15.57 6.39
C LYS A 36 -11.91 -16.06 7.16
N SER A 37 -12.93 -16.54 6.45
CA SER A 37 -14.17 -17.05 7.05
C SER A 37 -13.95 -18.24 7.98
N LEU A 38 -12.95 -19.09 7.74
CA LEU A 38 -12.58 -20.18 8.66
C LEU A 38 -11.91 -19.65 9.94
N VAL A 39 -11.09 -18.60 9.83
CA VAL A 39 -10.47 -17.92 10.98
C VAL A 39 -11.53 -17.24 11.83
N ILE A 40 -12.48 -16.54 11.21
CA ILE A 40 -13.63 -15.92 11.90
C ILE A 40 -14.44 -16.98 12.64
N ALA A 41 -14.78 -18.08 11.96
CA ALA A 41 -15.55 -19.17 12.55
C ALA A 41 -14.83 -19.82 13.74
N GLU A 42 -13.51 -20.03 13.66
CA GLU A 42 -12.75 -20.59 14.78
C GLU A 42 -12.67 -19.61 15.96
N LEU A 43 -12.41 -18.33 15.71
CA LEU A 43 -12.41 -17.30 16.76
C LEU A 43 -13.76 -17.22 17.47
N ALA A 44 -14.85 -17.28 16.70
CA ALA A 44 -16.20 -17.29 17.22
C ALA A 44 -16.48 -18.54 18.07
N ARG A 45 -15.98 -19.71 17.65
CA ARG A 45 -16.09 -20.97 18.40
C ARG A 45 -15.31 -20.95 19.72
N LEU A 46 -14.11 -20.35 19.73
CA LEU A 46 -13.23 -20.29 20.91
C LEU A 46 -13.64 -19.20 21.91
N ALA A 47 -14.45 -18.23 21.50
CA ALA A 47 -14.92 -17.17 22.37
C ALA A 47 -15.77 -17.74 23.51
N LYS A 48 -15.52 -17.26 24.74
CA LYS A 48 -16.32 -17.65 25.92
C LYS A 48 -17.60 -16.84 26.07
N GLY A 49 -17.64 -15.63 25.51
CA GLY A 49 -18.81 -14.75 25.51
C GLY A 49 -19.50 -14.72 24.15
N ARG A 50 -20.44 -13.78 23.99
CA ARG A 50 -21.11 -13.57 22.71
C ARG A 50 -20.18 -12.89 21.71
N VAL A 51 -20.34 -13.22 20.44
CA VAL A 51 -19.56 -12.69 19.33
C VAL A 51 -20.51 -12.09 18.29
N LEU A 52 -20.21 -10.87 17.87
CA LEU A 52 -20.86 -10.24 16.73
C LEU A 52 -19.89 -10.21 15.56
N VAL A 53 -20.26 -10.81 14.44
CA VAL A 53 -19.51 -10.78 13.19
C VAL A 53 -20.22 -9.87 12.21
N LEU A 54 -19.60 -8.74 11.88
CA LEU A 54 -20.12 -7.74 10.95
C LEU A 54 -19.52 -7.90 9.56
N ALA A 55 -20.35 -7.79 8.53
CA ALA A 55 -19.93 -7.62 7.15
C ALA A 55 -20.80 -6.57 6.43
N HIS A 56 -20.32 -6.01 5.31
CA HIS A 56 -21.02 -4.94 4.59
C HIS A 56 -22.08 -5.45 3.61
N VAL A 57 -21.94 -6.67 3.09
CA VAL A 57 -22.85 -7.27 2.09
C VAL A 57 -23.46 -8.57 2.61
N LYS A 58 -24.67 -8.89 2.14
CA LYS A 58 -25.43 -10.07 2.60
C LYS A 58 -24.71 -11.38 2.30
N GLU A 59 -24.00 -11.46 1.19
CA GLU A 59 -23.30 -12.64 0.70
C GLU A 59 -22.13 -13.01 1.63
N LEU A 60 -21.42 -12.02 2.19
CA LEU A 60 -20.38 -12.26 3.21
C LEU A 60 -20.99 -12.70 4.54
N VAL A 61 -22.14 -12.13 4.93
CA VAL A 61 -22.86 -12.56 6.15
C VAL A 61 -23.23 -14.03 6.04
N GLU A 62 -23.86 -14.42 4.93
CA GLU A 62 -24.25 -15.81 4.65
C GLU A 62 -23.05 -16.74 4.58
N GLN A 63 -21.99 -16.36 3.85
CA GLN A 63 -20.77 -17.17 3.73
C GLN A 63 -20.12 -17.42 5.09
N ASN A 64 -19.98 -16.38 5.92
CA ASN A 64 -19.37 -16.50 7.25
C ASN A 64 -20.22 -17.38 8.18
N HIS A 65 -21.55 -17.22 8.12
CA HIS A 65 -22.49 -18.07 8.86
C HIS A 65 -22.39 -19.55 8.46
N GLN A 66 -22.42 -19.85 7.15
CA GLN A 66 -22.29 -21.23 6.64
C GLN A 66 -20.98 -21.91 7.05
N LYS A 67 -19.86 -21.16 7.06
CA LYS A 67 -18.56 -21.70 7.51
C LYS A 67 -18.55 -22.04 9.00
N TYR A 68 -19.25 -21.24 9.81
CA TYR A 68 -19.41 -21.51 11.22
C TYR A 68 -20.31 -22.72 11.49
N GLU A 69 -21.45 -22.84 10.79
CA GLU A 69 -22.34 -24.01 10.93
C GLU A 69 -21.68 -25.31 10.44
N GLY A 70 -20.73 -25.25 9.52
CA GLY A 70 -19.95 -26.42 9.09
C GLY A 70 -19.08 -27.05 10.20
N TYR A 71 -18.93 -26.39 11.36
CA TYR A 71 -18.35 -27.01 12.58
C TYR A 71 -19.38 -27.78 13.43
N GLY A 72 -20.64 -27.86 13.00
CA GLY A 72 -21.74 -28.44 13.79
C GLY A 72 -22.28 -27.50 14.87
N LEU A 73 -22.02 -26.19 14.74
CA LEU A 73 -22.45 -25.15 15.66
C LEU A 73 -23.66 -24.41 15.10
N LYS A 74 -24.40 -23.69 15.95
CA LYS A 74 -25.54 -22.85 15.52
C LYS A 74 -25.20 -21.38 15.74
N GLY A 75 -25.44 -20.56 14.72
CA GLY A 75 -25.29 -19.10 14.78
C GLY A 75 -26.54 -18.40 14.27
N SER A 76 -26.82 -17.20 14.79
CA SER A 76 -27.94 -16.37 14.33
C SER A 76 -27.53 -15.53 13.12
N ILE A 77 -28.48 -15.21 12.24
CA ILE A 77 -28.30 -14.20 11.19
C ILE A 77 -29.15 -12.96 11.46
N PHE A 78 -28.52 -11.78 11.38
CA PHE A 78 -29.19 -10.48 11.41
C PHE A 78 -28.89 -9.66 10.15
N SER A 79 -29.67 -9.89 9.09
CA SER A 79 -29.50 -9.20 7.81
C SER A 79 -30.82 -9.06 7.09
N ALA A 80 -31.24 -7.81 6.85
CA ALA A 80 -32.43 -7.51 6.05
C ALA A 80 -32.33 -8.09 4.63
N GLY A 81 -31.14 -8.10 4.03
CA GLY A 81 -30.90 -8.69 2.70
C GLY A 81 -31.04 -10.21 2.65
N LEU A 82 -31.05 -10.90 3.79
CA LEU A 82 -31.33 -12.34 3.90
C LEU A 82 -32.72 -12.61 4.50
N GLY A 83 -33.52 -11.57 4.78
CA GLY A 83 -34.82 -11.71 5.43
C GLY A 83 -34.79 -12.26 6.86
N ARG A 84 -33.62 -12.26 7.52
CA ARG A 84 -33.43 -12.85 8.86
C ARG A 84 -33.07 -11.78 9.90
N LYS A 85 -33.69 -11.86 11.08
CA LYS A 85 -33.49 -10.93 12.21
C LYS A 85 -33.39 -11.70 13.53
N GLU A 86 -32.34 -12.51 13.65
CA GLU A 86 -32.11 -13.38 14.79
C GLU A 86 -30.93 -12.88 15.63
N THR A 87 -31.06 -12.97 16.95
CA THR A 87 -30.03 -12.52 17.92
C THR A 87 -29.98 -13.43 19.15
N ASP A 88 -30.47 -14.65 19.07
CA ASP A 88 -30.65 -15.59 20.19
C ASP A 88 -29.40 -16.44 20.46
N GLN A 89 -28.54 -16.66 19.46
CA GLN A 89 -27.36 -17.51 19.59
C GLN A 89 -26.14 -16.76 20.13
N GLN A 90 -25.16 -17.53 20.62
CA GLN A 90 -23.87 -17.01 21.11
C GLN A 90 -23.15 -16.17 20.04
N VAL A 91 -23.19 -16.64 18.79
CA VAL A 91 -22.56 -15.99 17.64
C VAL A 91 -23.64 -15.44 16.72
N VAL A 92 -23.54 -14.14 16.40
CA VAL A 92 -24.48 -13.44 15.52
C VAL A 92 -23.71 -12.93 14.31
N PHE A 93 -24.11 -13.34 13.11
CA PHE A 93 -23.59 -12.84 11.84
C PHE A 93 -24.53 -11.77 11.31
N ALA A 94 -24.05 -10.56 11.09
CA ALA A 94 -24.93 -9.43 10.79
C ALA A 94 -24.39 -8.49 9.72
N SER A 95 -25.32 -7.90 8.96
CA SER A 95 -24.96 -6.78 8.09
C SER A 95 -24.98 -5.46 8.87
N VAL A 96 -23.95 -4.64 8.67
CA VAL A 96 -23.77 -3.38 9.42
C VAL A 96 -24.98 -2.45 9.29
N GLN A 97 -25.56 -2.38 8.08
CA GLN A 97 -26.75 -1.57 7.80
C GLN A 97 -28.00 -2.06 8.52
N SER A 98 -28.10 -3.37 8.77
CA SER A 98 -29.21 -3.92 9.56
C SER A 98 -29.03 -3.60 11.05
N VAL A 99 -27.82 -3.80 11.58
CA VAL A 99 -27.53 -3.55 13.01
C VAL A 99 -27.72 -2.08 13.37
N VAL A 100 -27.18 -1.13 12.58
CA VAL A 100 -27.26 0.30 12.91
C VAL A 100 -28.70 0.84 12.99
N ARG A 101 -29.65 0.20 12.30
CA ARG A 101 -31.07 0.57 12.32
C ARG A 101 -31.86 -0.09 13.46
N ASN A 102 -31.24 -1.02 14.20
CA ASN A 102 -31.88 -1.85 15.22
C ASN A 102 -30.97 -2.00 16.45
N LEU A 103 -30.21 -0.95 16.82
CA LEU A 103 -29.24 -0.98 17.93
C LEU A 103 -29.87 -1.40 19.26
N ASP A 104 -31.14 -1.06 19.46
CA ASP A 104 -31.96 -1.43 20.61
C ASP A 104 -32.13 -2.95 20.81
N GLN A 105 -31.95 -3.75 19.75
CA GLN A 105 -31.95 -5.22 19.82
C GLN A 105 -30.59 -5.79 20.21
N PHE A 106 -29.52 -4.98 20.16
CA PHE A 106 -28.15 -5.36 20.51
C PHE A 106 -27.78 -4.83 21.90
N LYS A 107 -28.62 -5.14 22.90
CA LYS A 107 -28.38 -4.85 24.33
C LYS A 107 -27.64 -5.96 25.06
N ASN A 108 -27.59 -7.15 24.47
CA ASN A 108 -26.93 -8.31 25.06
C ASN A 108 -25.42 -8.10 25.16
N GLN A 109 -24.78 -8.73 26.15
CA GLN A 109 -23.35 -8.56 26.36
C GLN A 109 -22.51 -9.28 25.29
N PHE A 110 -21.73 -8.53 24.52
CA PHE A 110 -20.77 -9.02 23.54
C PHE A 110 -19.33 -8.86 24.04
N SER A 111 -18.56 -9.95 23.94
CA SER A 111 -17.15 -9.98 24.33
C SER A 111 -16.20 -9.63 23.18
N LEU A 112 -16.63 -9.92 21.94
CA LEU A 112 -15.84 -9.74 20.73
C LEU A 112 -16.71 -9.23 19.60
N LEU A 113 -16.24 -8.18 18.95
CA LEU A 113 -16.73 -7.69 17.68
C LEU A 113 -15.70 -8.03 16.59
N VAL A 114 -16.11 -8.81 15.60
CA VAL A 114 -15.32 -9.12 14.41
C VAL A 114 -15.88 -8.33 13.23
N ILE A 115 -15.04 -7.63 12.48
CA ILE A 115 -15.43 -6.86 11.30
C ILE A 115 -14.70 -7.44 10.09
N ASP A 116 -15.44 -8.08 9.18
CA ASP A 116 -14.92 -8.55 7.90
C ASP A 116 -14.85 -7.39 6.89
N GLU A 117 -13.85 -7.42 6.01
CA GLU A 117 -13.47 -6.31 5.13
C GLU A 117 -13.36 -4.96 5.88
N CYS A 118 -12.63 -4.97 7.00
CA CYS A 118 -12.54 -3.84 7.94
C CYS A 118 -11.90 -2.58 7.35
N HIS A 119 -11.26 -2.66 6.18
CA HIS A 119 -10.78 -1.49 5.43
C HIS A 119 -11.92 -0.52 5.04
N ARG A 120 -13.18 -0.98 5.13
CA ARG A 120 -14.38 -0.17 4.91
C ARG A 120 -14.79 0.65 6.14
N VAL A 121 -14.24 0.40 7.31
CA VAL A 121 -14.50 1.17 8.53
C VAL A 121 -13.87 2.56 8.36
N PRO A 122 -14.66 3.65 8.29
CA PRO A 122 -14.11 4.99 8.18
C PRO A 122 -13.73 5.55 9.55
N ASP A 123 -12.83 6.54 9.57
CA ASP A 123 -12.44 7.26 10.79
C ASP A 123 -13.55 8.22 11.29
N ASP A 124 -14.48 8.63 10.41
CA ASP A 124 -15.61 9.50 10.78
C ASP A 124 -16.58 8.82 11.76
N LYS A 125 -16.75 9.47 12.92
CA LYS A 125 -17.59 9.05 14.05
C LYS A 125 -19.08 8.95 13.70
N ASN A 126 -19.56 9.62 12.65
CA ASN A 126 -20.97 9.61 12.26
C ASN A 126 -21.37 8.42 11.36
N THR A 127 -20.41 7.57 11.01
CA THR A 127 -20.63 6.45 10.08
C THR A 127 -21.36 5.28 10.71
N SER A 128 -21.98 4.43 9.88
CA SER A 128 -22.74 3.26 10.37
C SER A 128 -21.89 2.33 11.23
N TYR A 129 -20.62 2.11 10.87
CA TYR A 129 -19.71 1.30 11.67
C TYR A 129 -19.45 1.92 13.03
N GLN A 130 -19.10 3.21 13.09
CA GLN A 130 -18.76 3.87 14.35
C GLN A 130 -19.97 3.94 15.30
N LYS A 131 -21.18 4.16 14.78
CA LYS A 131 -22.42 4.09 15.59
C LYS A 131 -22.61 2.73 16.25
N VAL A 132 -22.41 1.64 15.51
CA VAL A 132 -22.51 0.27 16.04
C VAL A 132 -21.39 0.01 17.07
N ILE A 133 -20.16 0.38 16.76
CA ILE A 133 -19.00 0.20 17.66
C ILE A 133 -19.20 0.96 18.98
N ASN A 134 -19.64 2.22 18.92
CA ASN A 134 -19.87 3.06 20.10
C ASN A 134 -20.99 2.49 20.97
N HIS A 135 -22.13 2.13 20.37
CA HIS A 135 -23.22 1.47 21.08
C HIS A 135 -22.75 0.19 21.79
N LEU A 136 -21.99 -0.65 21.10
CA LEU A 136 -21.46 -1.88 21.71
C LEU A 136 -20.47 -1.60 22.84
N ARG A 137 -19.61 -0.59 22.71
CA ARG A 137 -18.67 -0.19 23.77
C ARG A 137 -19.39 0.36 25.01
N GLU A 138 -20.45 1.14 24.82
CA GLU A 138 -21.29 1.66 25.91
C GLU A 138 -21.98 0.53 26.69
N GLN A 139 -22.48 -0.50 25.99
CA GLN A 139 -23.11 -1.66 26.62
C GLN A 139 -22.11 -2.68 27.19
N ASN A 140 -20.86 -2.67 26.71
CA ASN A 140 -19.86 -3.70 26.99
C ASN A 140 -18.49 -3.09 27.32
N ALA A 141 -18.31 -2.72 28.59
CA ALA A 141 -17.01 -2.30 29.09
C ALA A 141 -15.97 -3.41 28.84
N GLY A 142 -15.00 -3.15 27.96
CA GLY A 142 -13.92 -4.08 27.63
C GLY A 142 -14.14 -4.97 26.40
N ILE A 143 -15.18 -4.75 25.59
CA ILE A 143 -15.35 -5.44 24.30
C ILE A 143 -14.10 -5.31 23.44
N LYS A 144 -13.64 -6.45 22.89
CA LYS A 144 -12.51 -6.47 21.96
C LYS A 144 -13.01 -6.28 20.53
N VAL A 145 -12.29 -5.51 19.72
CA VAL A 145 -12.63 -5.25 18.32
C VAL A 145 -11.52 -5.76 17.41
N LEU A 146 -11.88 -6.68 16.52
CA LEU A 146 -10.98 -7.29 15.55
C LEU A 146 -11.44 -7.01 14.13
N GLY A 147 -10.57 -6.41 13.32
CA GLY A 147 -10.76 -6.30 11.88
C GLY A 147 -10.10 -7.46 11.13
N LEU A 148 -10.71 -7.90 10.03
CA LEU A 148 -10.05 -8.73 9.03
C LEU A 148 -10.14 -8.05 7.68
N THR A 149 -9.05 -8.05 6.92
CA THR A 149 -9.02 -7.50 5.57
C THR A 149 -8.01 -8.24 4.71
N ALA A 150 -8.21 -8.26 3.39
CA ALA A 150 -7.10 -8.61 2.47
C ALA A 150 -6.18 -7.41 2.23
N THR A 151 -6.68 -6.20 2.44
CA THR A 151 -6.08 -4.96 1.93
C THR A 151 -6.09 -3.93 3.05
N PRO A 152 -4.97 -3.71 3.76
CA PRO A 152 -4.90 -2.81 4.90
C PRO A 152 -4.68 -1.33 4.51
N TYR A 153 -4.86 -0.99 3.25
CA TYR A 153 -4.63 0.35 2.71
C TYR A 153 -5.84 0.84 1.94
N ARG A 154 -6.18 2.10 2.15
CA ARG A 154 -7.31 2.78 1.53
C ARG A 154 -6.82 4.02 0.80
N LEU A 155 -7.15 4.12 -0.49
CA LEU A 155 -6.81 5.28 -1.29
C LEU A 155 -7.31 6.58 -0.62
N GLY A 156 -6.44 7.59 -0.53
CA GLY A 156 -6.72 8.88 0.11
C GLY A 156 -6.63 8.91 1.64
N MET A 157 -6.71 7.76 2.32
CA MET A 157 -6.59 7.66 3.78
C MET A 157 -5.26 7.04 4.22
N GLY A 158 -4.63 6.23 3.36
CA GLY A 158 -3.42 5.49 3.69
C GLY A 158 -3.71 4.18 4.41
N TRP A 159 -2.82 3.81 5.34
CA TRP A 159 -2.94 2.59 6.13
C TRP A 159 -4.08 2.67 7.15
N ILE A 160 -4.83 1.59 7.31
CA ILE A 160 -5.94 1.52 8.28
C ILE A 160 -5.46 1.22 9.71
N TYR A 161 -4.15 0.98 9.88
CA TYR A 161 -3.54 0.68 11.17
C TYR A 161 -2.26 1.48 11.41
N GLN A 162 -1.90 1.66 12.68
CA GLN A 162 -0.75 2.46 13.09
C GLN A 162 0.53 1.62 13.22
N TYR A 163 0.48 0.57 14.02
CA TYR A 163 1.63 -0.28 14.34
C TYR A 163 1.44 -1.68 13.78
N HIS A 164 2.51 -2.27 13.28
CA HIS A 164 2.61 -3.71 13.08
C HIS A 164 3.37 -4.31 14.26
N THR A 165 2.89 -5.43 14.78
CA THR A 165 3.55 -6.23 15.83
C THR A 165 4.97 -6.72 15.53
N ARG A 166 5.51 -6.40 14.34
CA ARG A 166 6.90 -6.64 13.93
C ARG A 166 7.82 -5.46 14.24
N GLY A 167 7.35 -4.48 15.03
CA GLY A 167 8.11 -3.28 15.37
C GLY A 167 8.02 -2.16 14.33
N LEU A 168 7.08 -2.24 13.38
CA LEU A 168 6.96 -1.30 12.26
C LEU A 168 5.81 -0.30 12.48
N VAL A 169 6.05 0.97 12.23
CA VAL A 169 5.05 2.05 12.14
C VAL A 169 4.64 2.20 10.67
N ARG A 170 3.33 2.15 10.42
CA ARG A 170 2.73 2.34 9.07
C ARG A 170 2.04 3.68 8.91
N SER A 171 1.57 4.29 9.99
CA SER A 171 0.90 5.59 10.00
C SER A 171 1.39 6.38 11.20
N GLU A 172 1.73 7.66 11.01
CA GLU A 172 2.02 8.57 12.13
C GLU A 172 0.72 9.10 12.74
N GLU A 173 -0.33 9.21 11.93
CA GLU A 173 -1.66 9.57 12.41
C GLU A 173 -2.30 8.42 13.20
N PRO A 174 -3.00 8.71 14.30
CA PRO A 174 -3.80 7.72 15.02
C PRO A 174 -4.83 7.06 14.10
N ARG A 175 -4.91 5.73 14.15
CA ARG A 175 -5.90 4.93 13.43
C ARG A 175 -6.82 4.21 14.39
N PHE A 176 -8.06 3.94 13.96
CA PHE A 176 -9.02 3.19 14.77
C PHE A 176 -8.49 1.80 15.14
N PHE A 177 -7.92 1.07 14.16
CA PHE A 177 -7.16 -0.14 14.42
C PHE A 177 -5.75 0.26 14.81
N ARG A 178 -5.36 0.07 16.07
CA ARG A 178 -4.03 0.45 16.52
C ARG A 178 -2.96 -0.48 15.97
N ASP A 179 -3.28 -1.78 15.92
CA ASP A 179 -2.31 -2.84 15.74
C ASP A 179 -2.67 -3.79 14.58
N CYS A 180 -1.74 -4.01 13.65
CA CYS A 180 -1.70 -5.21 12.80
C CYS A 180 -0.98 -6.33 13.53
N ILE A 181 -1.73 -7.36 13.90
CA ILE A 181 -1.26 -8.45 14.77
C ILE A 181 -0.79 -9.67 13.99
N PHE A 182 -1.19 -9.78 12.73
CA PHE A 182 -0.74 -10.83 11.82
C PHE A 182 -0.99 -10.37 10.39
N GLU A 183 0.03 -10.51 9.54
CA GLU A 183 -0.04 -10.22 8.12
C GLU A 183 0.51 -11.43 7.37
N LEU A 184 -0.30 -11.98 6.46
CA LEU A 184 0.07 -13.11 5.63
C LEU A 184 0.38 -12.62 4.21
N PRO A 185 1.63 -12.73 3.73
CA PRO A 185 1.95 -12.44 2.34
C PRO A 185 1.24 -13.42 1.40
N ILE A 186 0.68 -12.93 0.29
CA ILE A 186 0.06 -13.80 -0.73
C ILE A 186 1.08 -14.80 -1.31
N ARG A 187 2.35 -14.38 -1.40
CA ARG A 187 3.46 -15.21 -1.87
C ARG A 187 3.59 -16.52 -1.10
N TYR A 188 3.47 -16.48 0.23
CA TYR A 188 3.47 -17.68 1.07
C TYR A 188 2.38 -18.68 0.66
N LEU A 189 1.17 -18.19 0.35
CA LEU A 189 0.06 -19.06 -0.05
C LEU A 189 0.31 -19.73 -1.40
N LEU A 190 1.07 -19.10 -2.28
CA LEU A 190 1.40 -19.64 -3.60
C LEU A 190 2.54 -20.65 -3.51
N ASP A 191 3.60 -20.31 -2.78
CA ASP A 191 4.76 -21.19 -2.57
C ASP A 191 4.34 -22.48 -1.86
N GLU A 192 3.49 -22.39 -0.85
CA GLU A 192 2.94 -23.54 -0.11
C GLU A 192 1.73 -24.20 -0.82
N LYS A 193 1.41 -23.80 -2.06
CA LYS A 193 0.31 -24.35 -2.89
C LYS A 193 -1.07 -24.30 -2.21
N PHE A 194 -1.27 -23.33 -1.32
CA PHE A 194 -2.55 -23.02 -0.71
C PHE A 194 -3.49 -22.21 -1.61
N LEU A 195 -2.96 -21.63 -2.69
CA LEU A 195 -3.65 -20.99 -3.80
C LEU A 195 -3.17 -21.58 -5.15
N THR A 196 -4.02 -21.49 -6.16
CA THR A 196 -3.65 -21.74 -7.55
C THR A 196 -2.80 -20.58 -8.08
N PRO A 197 -1.65 -20.84 -8.74
CA PRO A 197 -0.80 -19.80 -9.31
C PRO A 197 -1.52 -19.00 -10.39
N ALA A 198 -1.21 -17.71 -10.48
CA ALA A 198 -1.70 -16.83 -11.53
C ALA A 198 -0.70 -16.81 -12.69
N ARG A 199 -1.19 -17.06 -13.90
CA ARG A 199 -0.44 -16.79 -15.13
C ARG A 199 -0.91 -15.45 -15.69
N MET A 200 -0.09 -14.43 -15.49
CA MET A 200 -0.30 -13.12 -16.09
C MET A 200 0.07 -13.18 -17.56
N MET A 201 -0.81 -12.71 -18.44
CA MET A 201 -0.43 -12.41 -19.81
C MET A 201 -0.33 -10.89 -19.97
N ASP A 202 0.86 -10.42 -20.33
CA ASP A 202 1.04 -9.04 -20.76
C ASP A 202 0.12 -8.80 -21.96
N ALA A 203 -0.70 -7.74 -21.86
CA ALA A 203 -1.73 -7.44 -22.84
C ALA A 203 -1.13 -7.39 -24.26
N PRO A 204 -1.56 -8.26 -25.19
CA PRO A 204 -0.95 -8.37 -26.50
C PRO A 204 -1.58 -7.36 -27.47
N VAL A 205 -0.85 -6.30 -27.88
CA VAL A 205 -1.17 -5.34 -28.98
C VAL A 205 -2.52 -4.58 -28.89
N LEU A 206 -3.50 -5.10 -28.14
CA LEU A 206 -4.89 -4.68 -28.05
C LEU A 206 -5.20 -4.39 -26.57
N SER A 207 -5.28 -3.11 -26.24
CA SER A 207 -5.57 -2.64 -24.89
C SER A 207 -6.39 -1.36 -24.96
N TYR A 208 -7.08 -1.06 -23.86
CA TYR A 208 -7.63 0.27 -23.64
C TYR A 208 -6.55 1.16 -23.04
N ASP A 209 -6.37 2.36 -23.60
CA ASP A 209 -5.47 3.35 -23.02
C ASP A 209 -6.21 4.22 -21.99
N PHE A 210 -6.22 3.77 -20.74
CA PHE A 210 -6.75 4.53 -19.61
C PHE A 210 -5.71 5.46 -18.94
N SER A 211 -4.48 5.55 -19.47
CA SER A 211 -3.37 6.27 -18.82
C SER A 211 -3.65 7.77 -18.59
N GLN A 212 -4.52 8.35 -19.41
CA GLN A 212 -4.88 9.77 -19.32
C GLN A 212 -5.99 10.06 -18.29
N LEU A 213 -6.63 9.03 -17.74
CA LEU A 213 -7.69 9.21 -16.75
C LEU A 213 -7.12 9.52 -15.37
N LYS A 214 -7.73 10.49 -14.70
CA LYS A 214 -7.44 10.81 -13.30
C LYS A 214 -8.62 10.38 -12.42
N PRO A 215 -8.37 9.69 -11.29
CA PRO A 215 -9.43 9.43 -10.33
C PRO A 215 -10.04 10.74 -9.85
N ALA A 216 -11.36 10.75 -9.63
CA ALA A 216 -12.03 11.87 -8.95
C ALA A 216 -11.53 11.99 -7.50
N ASN A 217 -11.88 13.08 -6.80
CA ASN A 217 -11.55 13.30 -5.39
C ASN A 217 -11.99 12.15 -4.46
N THR A 218 -12.96 11.33 -4.89
CA THR A 218 -13.43 10.13 -4.19
C THR A 218 -12.50 8.91 -4.36
N GLY A 219 -11.45 9.04 -5.17
CA GLY A 219 -10.53 7.96 -5.53
C GLY A 219 -11.04 7.04 -6.64
N ARG A 220 -12.19 7.34 -7.26
CA ARG A 220 -12.81 6.51 -8.32
C ARG A 220 -12.77 7.19 -9.68
N TYR A 221 -12.62 6.41 -10.74
CA TYR A 221 -12.80 6.91 -12.11
C TYR A 221 -14.27 7.22 -12.38
N LYS A 222 -14.53 8.29 -13.13
CA LYS A 222 -15.91 8.60 -13.56
C LYS A 222 -16.30 7.67 -14.70
N GLU A 223 -17.51 7.11 -14.62
CA GLU A 223 -18.03 6.22 -15.66
C GLU A 223 -18.05 6.88 -17.04
N SER A 224 -18.47 8.14 -17.11
CA SER A 224 -18.50 8.90 -18.36
C SER A 224 -17.12 9.06 -19.02
N GLU A 225 -16.06 9.20 -18.23
CA GLU A 225 -14.69 9.33 -18.74
C GLU A 225 -14.15 7.98 -19.24
N MET A 226 -14.45 6.88 -18.52
CA MET A 226 -14.12 5.53 -18.98
C MET A 226 -14.85 5.18 -20.28
N ASP A 227 -16.14 5.53 -20.37
CA ASP A 227 -16.96 5.34 -21.56
C ASP A 227 -16.37 6.06 -22.78
N MET A 228 -15.84 7.29 -22.61
CA MET A 228 -15.17 8.01 -23.70
C MET A 228 -13.91 7.31 -24.21
N VAL A 229 -13.12 6.69 -23.33
CA VAL A 229 -11.92 5.92 -23.73
C VAL A 229 -12.34 4.70 -24.56
N ILE A 230 -13.36 3.98 -24.09
CA ILE A 230 -13.90 2.80 -24.78
C ILE A 230 -14.47 3.19 -26.15
N ASP A 231 -15.21 4.30 -26.24
CA ASP A 231 -15.77 4.82 -27.49
C ASP A 231 -14.71 5.27 -28.49
N LYS A 232 -13.53 5.69 -28.04
CA LYS A 232 -12.40 5.99 -28.93
C LYS A 232 -11.76 4.70 -29.45
N ALA A 233 -11.84 3.62 -28.68
CA ALA A 233 -11.31 2.30 -28.99
C ALA A 233 -12.37 1.35 -29.59
N LYS A 234 -13.28 1.83 -30.46
CA LYS A 234 -14.45 1.05 -30.94
C LYS A 234 -14.18 -0.35 -31.48
N ARG A 235 -12.97 -0.61 -32.01
CA ARG A 235 -12.59 -1.94 -32.53
C ARG A 235 -11.95 -2.85 -31.48
N ALA A 236 -11.54 -2.30 -30.34
CA ALA A 236 -10.86 -3.04 -29.29
C ALA A 236 -11.82 -4.03 -28.60
N THR A 237 -13.03 -3.62 -28.20
CA THR A 237 -13.96 -4.49 -27.46
C THR A 237 -14.26 -5.80 -28.21
N PRO A 238 -14.64 -5.80 -29.50
CA PRO A 238 -14.87 -7.05 -30.24
C PRO A 238 -13.62 -7.95 -30.32
N GLN A 239 -12.44 -7.38 -30.57
CA GLN A 239 -11.19 -8.14 -30.68
C GLN A 239 -10.76 -8.72 -29.33
N ILE A 240 -10.97 -7.97 -28.25
CA ILE A 240 -10.72 -8.43 -26.88
C ILE A 240 -11.65 -9.59 -26.53
N VAL A 241 -12.94 -9.48 -26.84
CA VAL A 241 -13.91 -10.55 -26.58
C VAL A 241 -13.57 -11.81 -27.40
N GLU A 242 -13.22 -11.66 -28.68
CA GLU A 242 -12.76 -12.77 -29.52
C GLU A 242 -11.55 -13.49 -28.91
N GLN A 243 -10.57 -12.72 -28.43
CA GLN A 243 -9.41 -13.29 -27.75
C GLN A 243 -9.78 -13.99 -26.43
N ILE A 244 -10.68 -13.43 -25.62
CA ILE A 244 -11.17 -14.06 -24.39
C ILE A 244 -11.84 -15.39 -24.71
N ILE A 245 -12.69 -15.44 -25.73
CA ILE A 245 -13.35 -16.68 -26.18
C ILE A 245 -12.28 -17.71 -26.57
N HIS A 246 -11.30 -17.33 -27.38
CA HIS A 246 -10.22 -18.21 -27.79
C HIS A 246 -9.39 -18.74 -26.60
N MET A 247 -8.98 -17.86 -25.69
CA MET A 247 -8.21 -18.21 -24.49
C MET A 247 -9.02 -18.98 -23.43
N SER A 248 -10.35 -18.93 -23.49
CA SER A 248 -11.25 -19.70 -22.62
C SER A 248 -11.37 -21.18 -23.01
N THR A 249 -10.73 -21.63 -24.09
CA THR A 249 -10.77 -23.02 -24.55
C THR A 249 -10.24 -23.95 -23.46
N GLY A 250 -11.02 -24.96 -23.07
CA GLY A 250 -10.66 -25.88 -21.98
C GLY A 250 -10.80 -25.30 -20.56
N LYS A 251 -11.18 -24.04 -20.41
CA LYS A 251 -11.44 -23.38 -19.12
C LYS A 251 -12.88 -23.60 -18.67
N GLN A 252 -13.10 -23.67 -17.35
CA GLN A 252 -14.39 -24.00 -16.73
C GLN A 252 -15.21 -22.77 -16.37
N GLY A 253 -14.59 -21.67 -15.94
CA GLY A 253 -15.30 -20.49 -15.47
C GLY A 253 -14.54 -19.20 -15.72
N ILE A 254 -15.19 -18.25 -16.38
CA ILE A 254 -14.59 -17.01 -16.85
C ILE A 254 -15.31 -15.83 -16.23
N MET A 255 -14.58 -15.01 -15.48
CA MET A 255 -15.10 -13.76 -14.93
C MET A 255 -14.54 -12.57 -15.72
N ILE A 256 -15.44 -11.70 -16.17
CA ILE A 256 -15.10 -10.52 -16.96
C ILE A 256 -15.49 -9.28 -16.17
N PHE A 257 -14.50 -8.42 -15.87
CA PHE A 257 -14.67 -7.19 -15.10
C PHE A 257 -14.71 -6.01 -16.06
N ALA A 258 -15.92 -5.58 -16.39
CA ALA A 258 -16.16 -4.46 -17.29
C ALA A 258 -16.03 -3.10 -16.56
N ALA A 259 -15.73 -2.06 -17.33
CA ALA A 259 -15.52 -0.70 -16.80
C ALA A 259 -16.83 0.00 -16.39
N THR A 260 -17.86 -0.09 -17.23
CA THR A 260 -19.16 0.58 -17.06
C THR A 260 -20.29 -0.38 -17.39
N VAL A 261 -21.53 -0.03 -17.01
CA VAL A 261 -22.73 -0.83 -17.35
C VAL A 261 -22.89 -0.96 -18.86
N ARG A 262 -22.68 0.13 -19.62
CA ARG A 262 -22.75 0.12 -21.08
C ARG A 262 -21.71 -0.81 -21.69
N HIS A 263 -20.47 -0.74 -21.21
CA HIS A 263 -19.40 -1.63 -21.67
C HIS A 263 -19.72 -3.11 -21.36
N ALA A 264 -20.28 -3.39 -20.17
CA ALA A 264 -20.69 -4.74 -19.82
C ALA A 264 -21.78 -5.30 -20.75
N GLN A 265 -22.74 -4.47 -21.16
CA GLN A 265 -23.77 -4.85 -22.12
C GLN A 265 -23.19 -5.13 -23.52
N GLU A 266 -22.22 -4.32 -23.96
CA GLU A 266 -21.49 -4.56 -25.22
C GLU A 266 -20.75 -5.89 -25.19
N ILE A 267 -19.96 -6.14 -24.13
CA ILE A 267 -19.23 -7.41 -23.93
C ILE A 267 -20.21 -8.59 -23.89
N PHE A 268 -21.31 -8.46 -23.15
CA PHE A 268 -22.33 -9.50 -23.03
C PHE A 268 -22.92 -9.89 -24.39
N GLY A 269 -23.23 -8.91 -25.24
CA GLY A 269 -23.77 -9.15 -26.59
C GLY A 269 -22.78 -9.76 -27.59
N LEU A 270 -21.47 -9.75 -27.28
CA LEU A 270 -20.42 -10.33 -28.12
C LEU A 270 -19.99 -11.74 -27.66
N LEU A 271 -20.44 -12.18 -26.49
CA LEU A 271 -20.13 -13.49 -25.93
C LEU A 271 -21.16 -14.55 -26.37
N PRO A 272 -20.81 -15.85 -26.29
CA PRO A 272 -21.73 -16.92 -26.69
C PRO A 272 -23.05 -16.90 -25.91
N GLU A 273 -24.17 -16.90 -26.65
CA GLU A 273 -25.52 -16.99 -26.07
C GLU A 273 -25.72 -18.30 -25.30
N GLY A 274 -26.55 -18.26 -24.26
CA GLY A 274 -26.87 -19.41 -23.42
C GLY A 274 -25.75 -19.88 -22.46
N GLN A 275 -24.52 -19.37 -22.61
CA GLN A 275 -23.38 -19.64 -21.71
C GLN A 275 -22.93 -18.42 -20.92
N THR A 276 -23.59 -17.28 -21.13
CA THR A 276 -23.15 -15.98 -20.62
C THR A 276 -24.23 -15.37 -19.74
N ALA A 277 -23.84 -14.76 -18.62
CA ALA A 277 -24.70 -13.93 -17.81
C ALA A 277 -24.01 -12.62 -17.41
N ILE A 278 -24.82 -11.63 -17.04
CA ILE A 278 -24.38 -10.30 -16.64
C ILE A 278 -24.94 -9.94 -15.25
N VAL A 279 -24.08 -9.41 -14.38
CA VAL A 279 -24.47 -8.90 -13.05
C VAL A 279 -23.99 -7.45 -12.89
N ILE A 280 -24.94 -6.53 -12.82
CA ILE A 280 -24.73 -5.10 -12.61
C ILE A 280 -25.43 -4.62 -11.33
N GLY A 281 -25.19 -3.36 -10.95
CA GLY A 281 -25.75 -2.76 -9.73
C GLY A 281 -27.27 -2.89 -9.64
N ASP A 282 -27.95 -2.67 -10.76
CA ASP A 282 -29.41 -2.67 -10.87
C ASP A 282 -30.03 -4.07 -11.09
N THR A 283 -29.23 -5.13 -11.25
CA THR A 283 -29.75 -6.49 -11.36
C THR A 283 -30.57 -6.84 -10.12
N PRO A 284 -31.88 -7.18 -10.26
CA PRO A 284 -32.73 -7.55 -9.15
C PRO A 284 -32.13 -8.66 -8.30
N THR A 285 -32.37 -8.61 -6.98
CA THR A 285 -31.75 -9.55 -6.05
C THR A 285 -32.06 -11.03 -6.35
N PRO A 286 -33.31 -11.43 -6.64
CA PRO A 286 -33.61 -12.83 -6.98
C PRO A 286 -32.91 -13.30 -8.27
N GLU A 287 -32.83 -12.42 -9.27
CA GLU A 287 -32.15 -12.71 -10.53
C GLU A 287 -30.64 -12.84 -10.34
N ARG A 288 -30.03 -11.93 -9.58
CA ARG A 288 -28.61 -11.99 -9.21
C ARG A 288 -28.29 -13.30 -8.49
N ASP A 289 -29.11 -13.70 -7.52
CA ASP A 289 -28.90 -14.91 -6.74
C ASP A 289 -28.99 -16.16 -7.64
N ALA A 290 -29.93 -16.20 -8.60
CA ALA A 290 -30.05 -17.26 -9.59
C ALA A 290 -28.83 -17.34 -10.52
N ILE A 291 -28.39 -16.20 -11.09
CA ILE A 291 -27.19 -16.14 -11.95
C ILE A 291 -25.94 -16.62 -11.19
N ILE A 292 -25.76 -16.16 -9.95
CA ILE A 292 -24.64 -16.57 -9.10
C ILE A 292 -24.65 -18.09 -8.88
N GLN A 293 -25.82 -18.67 -8.63
CA GLN A 293 -25.96 -20.11 -8.43
C GLN A 293 -25.68 -20.89 -9.71
N ASP A 294 -26.24 -20.47 -10.84
CA ASP A 294 -26.01 -21.11 -12.14
C ASP A 294 -24.54 -21.07 -12.55
N PHE A 295 -23.82 -19.99 -12.23
CA PHE A 295 -22.36 -19.94 -12.43
C PHE A 295 -21.63 -20.89 -11.50
N LYS A 296 -21.95 -20.92 -10.20
CA LYS A 296 -21.36 -21.86 -9.24
C LYS A 296 -21.55 -23.32 -9.67
N ASP A 297 -22.71 -23.62 -10.24
CA ASP A 297 -23.11 -24.94 -10.76
C ASP A 297 -22.55 -25.23 -12.17
N ARG A 298 -21.78 -24.32 -12.76
CA ARG A 298 -21.18 -24.43 -14.10
C ARG A 298 -22.20 -24.56 -15.24
N LYS A 299 -23.42 -24.06 -15.06
CA LYS A 299 -24.43 -23.98 -16.13
C LYS A 299 -24.13 -22.83 -17.10
N ILE A 300 -23.50 -21.78 -16.60
CA ILE A 300 -22.97 -20.67 -17.38
C ILE A 300 -21.45 -20.62 -17.24
N LYS A 301 -20.78 -20.28 -18.34
CA LYS A 301 -19.32 -20.28 -18.47
C LYS A 301 -18.73 -18.87 -18.30
N TYR A 302 -19.42 -17.84 -18.80
CA TYR A 302 -18.96 -16.46 -18.77
C TYR A 302 -19.84 -15.60 -17.85
N LEU A 303 -19.21 -14.88 -16.93
CA LEU A 303 -19.90 -13.98 -16.01
C LEU A 303 -19.32 -12.57 -16.12
N VAL A 304 -20.07 -11.70 -16.77
CA VAL A 304 -19.74 -10.28 -16.93
C VAL A 304 -20.24 -9.51 -15.71
N ASN A 305 -19.40 -8.66 -15.11
CA ASN A 305 -19.80 -7.88 -13.95
C ASN A 305 -19.21 -6.46 -13.93
N VAL A 306 -19.92 -5.57 -13.24
CA VAL A 306 -19.49 -4.18 -12.99
C VAL A 306 -19.57 -3.89 -11.49
N SER A 307 -18.43 -3.92 -10.80
CA SER A 307 -18.30 -3.52 -9.39
C SER A 307 -19.15 -4.31 -8.36
N VAL A 308 -19.82 -5.40 -8.75
CA VAL A 308 -20.68 -6.20 -7.85
C VAL A 308 -19.95 -7.41 -7.26
N LEU A 309 -19.23 -8.17 -8.10
CA LEU A 309 -18.65 -9.47 -7.70
C LEU A 309 -17.21 -9.35 -7.18
N THR A 310 -16.80 -8.14 -6.81
CA THR A 310 -15.49 -7.87 -6.21
C THR A 310 -15.39 -8.35 -4.76
N THR A 311 -16.52 -8.52 -4.06
CA THR A 311 -16.59 -9.00 -2.66
C THR A 311 -17.69 -10.05 -2.47
N GLY A 312 -17.51 -10.99 -1.53
CA GLY A 312 -18.57 -11.94 -1.16
C GLY A 312 -18.87 -13.07 -2.15
N PHE A 313 -18.15 -13.13 -3.27
CA PHE A 313 -18.33 -14.16 -4.29
C PHE A 313 -17.27 -15.28 -4.21
N ASP A 314 -17.74 -16.52 -4.23
CA ASP A 314 -16.92 -17.73 -4.11
C ASP A 314 -17.29 -18.77 -5.18
N ALA A 315 -16.41 -18.94 -6.16
CA ALA A 315 -16.52 -19.92 -7.24
C ALA A 315 -15.13 -20.50 -7.53
N PRO A 316 -14.72 -21.59 -6.85
CA PRO A 316 -13.35 -22.10 -6.95
C PRO A 316 -12.94 -22.55 -8.36
N HIS A 317 -13.91 -22.97 -9.18
CA HIS A 317 -13.69 -23.46 -10.54
C HIS A 317 -13.29 -22.36 -11.55
N VAL A 318 -13.36 -21.08 -11.17
CA VAL A 318 -12.95 -19.95 -12.04
C VAL A 318 -11.47 -20.05 -12.35
N ASP A 319 -11.11 -20.11 -13.62
CA ASP A 319 -9.75 -20.36 -14.11
C ASP A 319 -9.31 -19.36 -15.20
N LEU A 320 -10.16 -18.37 -15.54
CA LEU A 320 -9.80 -17.18 -16.30
C LEU A 320 -10.43 -15.92 -15.68
N ILE A 321 -9.62 -14.89 -15.47
CA ILE A 321 -10.04 -13.55 -15.07
C ILE A 321 -9.68 -12.57 -16.19
N ALA A 322 -10.66 -11.87 -16.76
CA ALA A 322 -10.44 -10.80 -17.73
C ALA A 322 -10.77 -9.44 -17.11
N ILE A 323 -9.79 -8.54 -17.09
CA ILE A 323 -9.89 -7.19 -16.50
C ILE A 323 -9.92 -6.18 -17.65
N LEU A 324 -11.11 -5.63 -17.91
CA LEU A 324 -11.35 -4.66 -18.98
C LEU A 324 -11.65 -3.26 -18.41
N ARG A 325 -11.14 -3.01 -17.20
CA ARG A 325 -11.33 -1.77 -16.47
C ARG A 325 -10.04 -1.30 -15.80
N PRO A 326 -9.82 0.02 -15.71
CA PRO A 326 -8.79 0.52 -14.82
C PRO A 326 -9.20 0.21 -13.37
N THR A 327 -8.22 -0.15 -12.56
CA THR A 327 -8.37 -0.42 -11.14
C THR A 327 -7.72 0.70 -10.36
N GLU A 328 -8.51 1.27 -9.44
CA GLU A 328 -8.15 2.45 -8.65
C GLU A 328 -7.03 2.19 -7.65
N SER A 329 -6.74 0.91 -7.37
CA SER A 329 -5.73 0.50 -6.40
C SER A 329 -5.33 -0.94 -6.62
N ILE A 330 -4.10 -1.26 -6.20
CA ILE A 330 -3.62 -2.64 -6.12
C ILE A 330 -4.51 -3.52 -5.25
N SER A 331 -5.13 -2.94 -4.22
CA SER A 331 -6.09 -3.62 -3.36
C SER A 331 -7.27 -4.20 -4.14
N LEU A 332 -7.89 -3.41 -5.02
CA LEU A 332 -8.98 -3.87 -5.86
C LEU A 332 -8.50 -4.92 -6.87
N TYR A 333 -7.32 -4.71 -7.44
CA TYR A 333 -6.70 -5.64 -8.37
C TYR A 333 -6.51 -7.03 -7.74
N GLN A 334 -5.92 -7.09 -6.53
CA GLN A 334 -5.75 -8.34 -5.77
C GLN A 334 -7.08 -8.99 -5.38
N GLN A 335 -8.12 -8.20 -5.09
CA GLN A 335 -9.46 -8.73 -4.83
C GLN A 335 -10.07 -9.39 -6.08
N ILE A 336 -9.88 -8.79 -7.25
CA ILE A 336 -10.33 -9.32 -8.54
C ILE A 336 -9.58 -10.60 -8.88
N VAL A 337 -8.25 -10.54 -8.97
CA VAL A 337 -7.41 -11.69 -9.33
C VAL A 337 -7.57 -12.81 -8.32
N GLY A 338 -7.65 -12.48 -7.02
CA GLY A 338 -7.86 -13.43 -5.93
C GLY A 338 -9.12 -14.28 -6.03
N ARG A 339 -10.11 -13.90 -6.86
CA ARG A 339 -11.29 -14.75 -7.14
C ARG A 339 -10.91 -16.01 -7.92
N GLY A 340 -9.93 -15.89 -8.82
CA GLY A 340 -9.42 -16.97 -9.64
C GLY A 340 -8.31 -17.78 -8.97
N LEU A 341 -7.77 -17.38 -7.81
CA LEU A 341 -6.64 -18.10 -7.19
C LEU A 341 -7.06 -19.25 -6.25
N ARG A 342 -8.35 -19.50 -6.08
CA ARG A 342 -8.83 -20.57 -5.20
C ARG A 342 -8.54 -21.94 -5.82
N LEU A 343 -8.17 -22.90 -4.97
CA LEU A 343 -7.94 -24.29 -5.37
C LEU A 343 -9.24 -24.93 -5.87
N SER A 344 -9.14 -25.70 -6.96
CA SER A 344 -10.24 -26.51 -7.49
C SER A 344 -9.66 -27.81 -8.09
N PRO A 345 -10.37 -28.95 -8.01
CA PRO A 345 -9.92 -30.19 -8.63
C PRO A 345 -9.63 -30.00 -10.12
N GLY A 346 -8.44 -30.42 -10.57
CA GLY A 346 -8.01 -30.33 -11.97
C GLY A 346 -7.53 -28.94 -12.43
N LYS A 347 -7.48 -27.95 -11.54
CA LYS A 347 -7.07 -26.58 -11.87
C LYS A 347 -5.61 -26.35 -11.52
N GLU A 348 -4.77 -26.26 -12.54
CA GLU A 348 -3.32 -26.08 -12.40
C GLU A 348 -2.91 -24.60 -12.30
N GLU A 349 -3.56 -23.73 -13.07
CA GLU A 349 -3.29 -22.29 -13.10
C GLU A 349 -4.58 -21.48 -13.30
N CYS A 350 -4.55 -20.22 -12.91
CA CYS A 350 -5.56 -19.22 -13.27
C CYS A 350 -4.96 -18.24 -14.29
N LEU A 351 -5.57 -18.13 -15.46
CA LEU A 351 -5.17 -17.17 -16.48
C LEU A 351 -5.70 -15.78 -16.12
N VAL A 352 -4.86 -14.76 -16.15
CA VAL A 352 -5.26 -13.37 -15.92
C VAL A 352 -4.92 -12.54 -17.14
N LEU A 353 -5.97 -11.97 -17.75
CA LEU A 353 -5.90 -11.12 -18.94
C LEU A 353 -6.22 -9.68 -18.51
N ASP A 354 -5.22 -8.80 -18.55
CA ASP A 354 -5.39 -7.39 -18.17
C ASP A 354 -5.37 -6.50 -19.41
N TYR A 355 -6.54 -6.05 -19.86
CA TYR A 355 -6.71 -5.20 -21.04
C TYR A 355 -6.69 -3.71 -20.73
N ALA A 356 -6.57 -3.34 -19.45
CA ALA A 356 -6.64 -1.95 -18.99
C ALA A 356 -5.28 -1.38 -18.56
N GLY A 357 -4.22 -2.19 -18.59
CA GLY A 357 -2.85 -1.75 -18.33
C GLY A 357 -2.59 -1.43 -16.86
N ASN A 358 -3.18 -2.20 -15.92
CA ASN A 358 -3.10 -1.86 -14.50
C ASN A 358 -1.70 -1.97 -13.88
N SER A 359 -0.72 -2.57 -14.56
CA SER A 359 0.72 -2.58 -14.20
C SER A 359 1.04 -2.89 -12.72
N TYR A 360 0.18 -3.66 -12.03
CA TYR A 360 0.37 -4.00 -10.62
C TYR A 360 1.05 -5.36 -10.49
N ASP A 361 2.07 -5.43 -9.63
CA ASP A 361 2.65 -6.71 -9.22
C ASP A 361 1.73 -7.39 -8.18
N LEU A 362 1.14 -8.52 -8.58
CA LEU A 362 0.29 -9.33 -7.71
C LEU A 362 1.05 -9.88 -6.49
N TYR A 363 2.33 -10.21 -6.67
CA TYR A 363 3.20 -10.92 -5.73
C TYR A 363 3.97 -9.98 -4.81
N GLN A 364 4.26 -8.77 -5.29
CA GLN A 364 4.85 -7.68 -4.51
C GLN A 364 3.92 -6.47 -4.53
N PRO A 365 2.80 -6.51 -3.79
CA PRO A 365 1.89 -5.40 -3.84
C PRO A 365 2.55 -4.15 -3.25
N GLU A 366 2.79 -3.15 -4.08
CA GLU A 366 3.22 -1.81 -3.68
C GLU A 366 2.08 -1.14 -2.90
N VAL A 367 1.99 -1.46 -1.61
CA VAL A 367 1.06 -0.83 -0.68
C VAL A 367 1.85 0.19 0.13
N GLY A 368 1.52 1.47 -0.03
CA GLY A 368 2.23 2.57 0.60
C GLY A 368 2.80 3.56 -0.41
N ASP A 369 4.06 3.95 -0.23
CA ASP A 369 4.73 4.91 -1.11
C ASP A 369 4.94 4.32 -2.50
N ALA A 370 4.52 5.08 -3.52
CA ALA A 370 4.68 4.70 -4.92
C ALA A 370 6.16 4.49 -5.26
N LYS A 371 6.44 3.48 -6.08
CA LYS A 371 7.77 3.28 -6.66
C LYS A 371 8.23 4.55 -7.40
N PRO A 372 9.33 5.19 -6.99
CA PRO A 372 9.75 6.48 -7.56
C PRO A 372 10.12 6.39 -9.03
N ASP A 373 10.86 5.35 -9.40
CA ASP A 373 11.37 5.10 -10.75
C ASP A 373 11.31 3.62 -11.10
N SER A 374 11.22 3.27 -12.38
CA SER A 374 11.10 1.88 -12.85
C SER A 374 12.27 0.97 -12.45
N ASP A 375 13.46 1.54 -12.28
CA ASP A 375 14.70 0.88 -11.86
C ASP A 375 14.87 0.80 -10.34
N SER A 376 13.95 1.37 -9.55
CA SER A 376 14.00 1.28 -8.09
C SER A 376 13.59 -0.10 -7.58
N GLU A 377 14.24 -0.56 -6.53
CA GLU A 377 13.93 -1.82 -5.84
C GLU A 377 13.83 -1.61 -4.33
N ILE A 378 13.22 -2.59 -3.63
CA ILE A 378 13.12 -2.56 -2.17
C ILE A 378 14.45 -3.00 -1.57
N ILE A 379 15.05 -2.10 -0.79
CA ILE A 379 16.32 -2.30 -0.10
C ILE A 379 16.14 -2.16 1.41
N THR A 380 16.88 -2.97 2.16
CA THR A 380 16.87 -2.94 3.62
C THR A 380 17.95 -2.01 4.15
N ILE A 381 17.55 -0.96 4.88
CA ILE A 381 18.43 0.03 5.50
C ILE A 381 18.26 -0.03 7.03
N PRO A 382 19.29 -0.45 7.79
CA PRO A 382 19.23 -0.43 9.24
C PRO A 382 19.23 1.02 9.75
N CYS A 383 18.37 1.30 10.73
CA CYS A 383 18.35 2.56 11.44
C CYS A 383 19.59 2.66 12.34
N PRO A 384 20.40 3.72 12.25
CA PRO A 384 21.54 3.92 13.15
C PRO A 384 21.16 4.18 14.60
N ALA A 385 19.99 4.78 14.84
CA ALA A 385 19.54 5.12 16.18
C ALA A 385 18.99 3.91 16.93
N CYS A 386 18.09 3.15 16.28
CA CYS A 386 17.37 2.06 16.95
C CYS A 386 17.71 0.65 16.44
N GLY A 387 18.54 0.53 15.40
CA GLY A 387 18.87 -0.76 14.78
C GLY A 387 17.77 -1.39 13.94
N PHE A 388 16.57 -0.79 13.85
CA PHE A 388 15.46 -1.34 13.09
C PHE A 388 15.77 -1.42 11.59
N ASN A 389 15.48 -2.57 10.98
CA ASN A 389 15.65 -2.78 9.53
C ASN A 389 14.48 -2.18 8.76
N ASN A 390 14.71 -1.03 8.13
CA ASN A 390 13.72 -0.35 7.30
C ASN A 390 13.74 -0.89 5.88
N ASN A 391 12.59 -1.02 5.25
CA ASN A 391 12.52 -1.38 3.84
C ASN A 391 12.05 -0.16 3.05
N PHE A 392 12.94 0.37 2.21
CA PHE A 392 12.67 1.55 1.39
C PHE A 392 12.90 1.25 -0.08
N TRP A 393 12.29 2.03 -0.96
CA TRP A 393 12.73 2.11 -2.34
C TRP A 393 14.16 2.65 -2.41
N GLY A 394 14.97 2.12 -3.33
CA GLY A 394 16.27 2.68 -3.67
C GLY A 394 16.87 2.08 -4.93
N LYS A 395 18.06 2.53 -5.28
CA LYS A 395 18.79 2.14 -6.48
C LYS A 395 20.13 1.54 -6.09
N LEU A 396 20.46 0.40 -6.70
CA LEU A 396 21.77 -0.22 -6.59
C LEU A 396 22.55 -0.01 -7.90
N ASP A 397 23.88 0.04 -7.81
CA ASP A 397 24.75 0.01 -8.98
C ASP A 397 24.83 -1.41 -9.57
N SER A 398 25.54 -1.56 -10.69
CA SER A 398 25.72 -2.85 -11.35
C SER A 398 26.44 -3.91 -10.49
N ASN A 399 27.10 -3.50 -9.40
CA ASN A 399 27.76 -4.38 -8.45
C ASN A 399 26.93 -4.63 -7.18
N GLY A 400 25.70 -4.09 -7.10
CA GLY A 400 24.82 -4.21 -5.95
C GLY A 400 25.10 -3.23 -4.80
N PHE A 401 25.93 -2.20 -5.02
CA PHE A 401 26.15 -1.15 -4.02
C PHE A 401 25.06 -0.09 -4.06
N LEU A 402 24.66 0.37 -2.87
CA LEU A 402 23.63 1.39 -2.73
C LEU A 402 24.08 2.72 -3.34
N ILE A 403 23.38 3.16 -4.40
CA ILE A 403 23.52 4.49 -4.98
C ILE A 403 22.72 5.49 -4.13
N GLU A 404 21.43 5.20 -3.92
CA GLU A 404 20.53 6.03 -3.13
C GLU A 404 19.32 5.25 -2.60
N HIS A 405 18.69 5.76 -1.54
CA HIS A 405 17.43 5.25 -1.03
C HIS A 405 16.46 6.39 -0.74
N PHE A 406 15.17 6.15 -0.92
CA PHE A 406 14.09 7.14 -0.84
C PHE A 406 13.40 7.21 0.53
N GLY A 407 13.80 6.37 1.48
CA GLY A 407 13.32 6.44 2.86
C GLY A 407 13.60 7.77 3.55
N ARG A 408 12.58 8.33 4.21
CA ARG A 408 12.67 9.64 4.89
C ARG A 408 12.92 9.53 6.39
N LYS A 409 12.16 8.68 7.08
CA LYS A 409 12.21 8.48 8.54
C LYS A 409 12.27 7.00 8.86
N CYS A 410 12.93 6.67 9.97
CA CYS A 410 12.85 5.33 10.56
C CYS A 410 11.39 4.93 10.77
N GLN A 411 11.06 3.69 10.47
CA GLN A 411 9.75 3.09 10.66
C GLN A 411 9.70 2.22 11.93
N GLY A 412 10.79 2.13 12.70
CA GLY A 412 10.84 1.37 13.95
C GLY A 412 10.18 2.10 15.11
N PHE A 413 9.61 1.37 16.07
CA PHE A 413 9.15 1.94 17.35
C PHE A 413 9.71 1.15 18.54
N PHE A 414 9.71 1.81 19.70
CA PHE A 414 9.99 1.22 21.00
C PHE A 414 8.68 1.05 21.77
N GLU A 415 8.58 -0.01 22.58
CA GLU A 415 7.45 -0.23 23.49
C GLU A 415 8.00 -0.30 24.90
N ASP A 416 7.46 0.54 25.78
CA ASP A 416 7.75 0.51 27.20
C ASP A 416 7.04 -0.70 27.83
N GLU A 417 7.79 -1.59 28.48
CA GLU A 417 7.26 -2.86 28.98
C GLU A 417 6.31 -2.70 30.18
N GLU A 418 6.40 -1.60 30.93
CA GLU A 418 5.59 -1.35 32.12
C GLU A 418 4.26 -0.65 31.77
N THR A 419 4.31 0.32 30.87
CA THR A 419 3.16 1.16 30.49
C THR A 419 2.46 0.68 29.22
N GLY A 420 3.18 -0.05 28.35
CA GLY A 420 2.71 -0.41 27.01
C GLY A 420 2.59 0.78 26.06
N GLU A 421 3.16 1.93 26.44
CA GLU A 421 3.27 3.09 25.56
C GLU A 421 4.31 2.83 24.47
N ARG A 422 4.03 3.34 23.27
CA ARG A 422 4.90 3.16 22.11
C ARG A 422 5.39 4.48 21.59
N GLU A 423 6.70 4.55 21.38
CA GLU A 423 7.37 5.72 20.85
C GLU A 423 7.99 5.40 19.49
N HIS A 424 7.59 6.18 18.48
CA HIS A 424 8.15 6.06 17.13
C HIS A 424 9.57 6.62 17.12
N CYS A 425 10.53 5.84 16.61
CA CYS A 425 11.89 6.32 16.41
C CYS A 425 11.89 7.61 15.57
N ASP A 426 12.54 8.64 16.10
CA ASP A 426 12.61 9.99 15.55
C ASP A 426 13.69 10.16 14.47
N TYR A 427 14.54 9.14 14.27
CA TYR A 427 15.65 9.20 13.32
C TYR A 427 15.16 9.44 11.89
N ARG A 428 15.69 10.50 11.27
CA ARG A 428 15.40 10.89 9.88
C ARG A 428 16.59 10.58 8.99
N PHE A 429 16.37 9.75 7.98
CA PHE A 429 17.32 9.53 6.90
C PHE A 429 17.42 10.75 5.97
N ARG A 430 16.32 11.49 5.81
CA ARG A 430 16.29 12.75 5.07
C ARG A 430 15.58 13.82 5.90
N ALA A 431 16.23 14.98 6.06
CA ALA A 431 15.75 16.07 6.90
C ALA A 431 16.23 17.42 6.36
N LYS A 432 15.42 18.47 6.57
CA LYS A 432 15.84 19.87 6.41
C LYS A 432 16.46 20.37 7.70
N TYR A 433 17.61 21.01 7.60
CA TYR A 433 18.30 21.55 8.76
C TYR A 433 17.80 22.93 9.10
N CYS A 434 17.57 23.17 10.40
CA CYS A 434 17.38 24.52 10.88
C CYS A 434 18.72 25.27 10.88
N GLY A 435 18.78 26.40 10.17
CA GLY A 435 19.98 27.25 10.14
C GLY A 435 20.29 27.95 11.46
N GLU A 436 19.34 27.97 12.40
CA GLU A 436 19.48 28.62 13.70
C GLU A 436 19.88 27.62 14.80
N CYS A 437 19.09 26.58 15.05
CA CYS A 437 19.37 25.61 16.12
C CYS A 437 20.06 24.32 15.64
N GLY A 438 20.12 24.07 14.34
CA GLY A 438 20.73 22.85 13.79
C GLY A 438 19.85 21.59 13.83
N ALA A 439 18.59 21.71 14.28
CA ALA A 439 17.65 20.60 14.37
C ALA A 439 17.30 19.98 13.01
N ASP A 440 17.01 18.67 13.02
CA ASP A 440 16.60 17.90 11.85
C ASP A 440 15.07 17.97 11.70
N ASN A 441 14.58 18.66 10.68
CA ASN A 441 13.17 18.90 10.44
C ASN A 441 12.66 18.06 9.27
N ASP A 442 11.34 17.87 9.20
CA ASP A 442 10.72 17.29 8.02
C ASP A 442 11.07 18.08 6.76
N ILE A 443 11.24 17.41 5.62
CA ILE A 443 11.50 18.07 4.34
C ILE A 443 10.36 19.03 3.98
N ALA A 444 9.12 18.72 4.33
CA ALA A 444 7.99 19.61 4.09
C ALA A 444 7.86 20.72 5.16
N ALA A 445 8.63 20.67 6.25
CA ALA A 445 8.53 21.66 7.32
C ALA A 445 8.94 23.05 6.84
N ARG A 446 8.07 24.04 7.10
CA ARG A 446 8.35 25.46 6.86
C ARG A 446 8.84 26.18 8.12
N ILE A 447 8.66 25.56 9.27
CA ILE A 447 9.01 26.08 10.59
C ILE A 447 9.79 24.99 11.31
N CYS A 448 10.84 25.38 12.02
CA CYS A 448 11.61 24.47 12.82
C CYS A 448 10.80 23.97 14.01
N HIS A 449 10.70 22.65 14.19
CA HIS A 449 9.95 22.04 15.29
C HIS A 449 10.55 22.29 16.68
N GLU A 450 11.79 22.77 16.77
CA GLU A 450 12.49 22.98 18.04
C GLU A 450 12.60 24.46 18.41
N CYS A 451 12.87 25.35 17.45
CA CYS A 451 13.12 26.77 17.72
C CYS A 451 12.18 27.74 16.98
N ASP A 452 11.15 27.24 16.30
CA ASP A 452 10.15 28.00 15.52
C ASP A 452 10.73 28.90 14.40
N ALA A 453 12.01 28.78 14.09
CA ALA A 453 12.64 29.51 13.00
C ALA A 453 12.04 29.10 11.64
N THR A 454 11.85 30.07 10.75
CA THR A 454 11.37 29.78 9.39
C THR A 454 12.43 29.04 8.59
N LEU A 455 12.11 27.86 8.10
CA LEU A 455 12.96 27.07 7.22
C LEU A 455 12.83 27.61 5.79
N VAL A 456 13.97 27.85 5.14
CA VAL A 456 13.99 28.44 3.79
C VAL A 456 13.49 27.42 2.77
N ASP A 457 12.46 27.80 2.01
CA ASP A 457 11.91 27.02 0.90
C ASP A 457 12.94 26.95 -0.26
N PRO A 458 13.41 25.75 -0.65
CA PRO A 458 14.36 25.55 -1.74
C PRO A 458 13.87 26.08 -3.08
N ASP A 459 12.57 25.99 -3.38
CA ASP A 459 11.98 26.53 -4.61
C ASP A 459 12.06 28.06 -4.64
N LYS A 460 11.76 28.68 -3.50
CA LYS A 460 11.89 30.14 -3.34
C LYS A 460 13.34 30.56 -3.50
N LYS A 461 14.27 29.81 -2.90
CA LYS A 461 15.72 30.05 -2.98
C LYS A 461 16.25 29.94 -4.41
N LEU A 462 15.78 28.95 -5.16
CA LEU A 462 16.12 28.75 -6.58
C LEU A 462 15.57 29.90 -7.44
N LYS A 463 14.30 30.28 -7.27
CA LYS A 463 13.69 31.42 -7.98
C LYS A 463 14.41 32.75 -7.67
N GLU A 464 14.73 32.99 -6.41
CA GLU A 464 15.51 34.16 -6.01
C GLU A 464 16.90 34.15 -6.64
N ALA A 465 17.58 33.00 -6.67
CA ALA A 465 18.89 32.83 -7.32
C ALA A 465 18.85 33.11 -8.83
N LEU A 466 17.84 32.61 -9.54
CA LEU A 466 17.66 32.84 -10.98
C LEU A 466 17.42 34.31 -11.34
N ASN A 467 16.86 35.09 -10.42
CA ASN A 467 16.61 36.53 -10.64
C ASN A 467 17.86 37.41 -10.43
N LEU A 468 18.99 36.84 -9.99
CA LEU A 468 20.21 37.59 -9.69
C LEU A 468 21.17 37.57 -10.89
N LYS A 469 21.52 38.75 -11.40
CA LYS A 469 22.40 38.91 -12.57
C LYS A 469 23.84 38.42 -12.36
N ASP A 470 24.27 38.28 -11.11
CA ASP A 470 25.60 37.86 -10.68
C ASP A 470 25.61 36.45 -10.07
N ALA A 471 24.54 35.68 -10.24
CA ALA A 471 24.45 34.28 -9.87
C ALA A 471 24.58 33.37 -11.09
N LEU A 472 25.29 32.25 -10.91
CA LEU A 472 25.30 31.12 -11.84
C LEU A 472 24.48 30.01 -11.20
N VAL A 473 23.42 29.57 -11.89
CA VAL A 473 22.55 28.49 -11.45
C VAL A 473 22.52 27.46 -12.57
N PHE A 474 22.81 26.20 -12.24
CA PHE A 474 22.76 25.10 -13.22
C PHE A 474 22.37 23.79 -12.54
N GLU A 475 21.79 22.89 -13.33
CA GLU A 475 21.52 21.50 -12.94
C GLU A 475 22.84 20.71 -12.96
N CYS A 476 23.15 20.02 -11.86
CA CYS A 476 24.40 19.28 -11.71
C CYS A 476 24.25 17.87 -12.25
N LEU A 477 24.90 17.61 -13.39
CA LEU A 477 24.87 16.31 -14.07
C LEU A 477 25.94 15.36 -13.51
N GLU A 478 27.08 15.90 -13.07
CA GLU A 478 28.19 15.11 -12.55
C GLU A 478 28.88 15.80 -11.36
N MET A 479 29.23 15.00 -10.35
CA MET A 479 30.08 15.42 -9.24
C MET A 479 31.36 14.56 -9.22
N ALA A 480 32.51 15.21 -9.31
CA ALA A 480 33.83 14.57 -9.31
C ALA A 480 34.69 15.04 -8.14
N LEU A 481 35.30 14.10 -7.42
CA LEU A 481 36.21 14.36 -6.30
C LEU A 481 37.65 14.04 -6.72
N SER A 482 38.58 14.94 -6.42
CA SER A 482 40.01 14.74 -6.71
C SER A 482 40.90 15.33 -5.62
N VAL A 483 42.13 14.82 -5.51
CA VAL A 483 43.15 15.40 -4.63
C VAL A 483 43.86 16.52 -5.38
N HIS A 484 43.81 17.74 -4.85
CA HIS A 484 44.54 18.89 -5.36
C HIS A 484 45.72 19.22 -4.45
N LYS A 485 46.91 19.40 -5.04
CA LYS A 485 48.09 19.89 -4.33
C LYS A 485 48.38 21.32 -4.75
N ASP A 486 48.58 22.20 -3.78
CA ASP A 486 49.04 23.56 -4.05
C ASP A 486 50.54 23.59 -4.40
N ASP A 487 51.03 24.77 -4.82
CA ASP A 487 52.44 24.99 -5.20
C ASP A 487 53.43 24.72 -4.04
N LYS A 488 52.94 24.61 -2.81
CA LYS A 488 53.71 24.29 -1.59
C LYS A 488 53.59 22.82 -1.20
N GLY A 489 52.96 21.98 -2.03
CA GLY A 489 52.80 20.54 -1.83
C GLY A 489 51.72 20.15 -0.83
N LYS A 490 50.88 21.09 -0.36
CA LYS A 490 49.82 20.82 0.60
C LYS A 490 48.60 20.23 -0.11
N SER A 491 48.16 19.06 0.35
CA SER A 491 46.98 18.37 -0.21
C SER A 491 45.67 18.95 0.30
N SER A 492 44.72 19.15 -0.61
CA SER A 492 43.34 19.55 -0.38
C SER A 492 42.40 18.67 -1.21
N LEU A 493 41.15 18.54 -0.78
CA LEU A 493 40.12 17.89 -1.57
C LEU A 493 39.49 18.92 -2.51
N LYS A 494 39.47 18.65 -3.81
CA LYS A 494 38.73 19.41 -4.81
C LYS A 494 37.45 18.65 -5.14
N VAL A 495 36.31 19.33 -5.00
CA VAL A 495 35.00 18.84 -5.41
C VAL A 495 34.56 19.67 -6.61
N SER A 496 34.31 19.04 -7.74
CA SER A 496 33.85 19.70 -8.97
C SER A 496 32.43 19.27 -9.29
N TYR A 497 31.56 20.25 -9.52
CA TYR A 497 30.18 20.07 -9.97
C TYR A 497 30.09 20.56 -11.42
N ILE A 498 29.54 19.72 -12.29
CA ILE A 498 29.53 19.93 -13.74
C ILE A 498 28.09 19.88 -14.21
N GLY A 499 27.66 20.92 -14.93
CA GLY A 499 26.36 21.00 -15.58
C GLY A 499 26.45 20.92 -17.10
N ASP A 500 25.35 21.28 -17.75
CA ASP A 500 25.30 21.48 -19.19
C ASP A 500 26.12 22.71 -19.62
N ASN A 501 26.40 22.83 -20.92
CA ASN A 501 27.03 24.01 -21.53
C ASN A 501 28.35 24.49 -20.90
N GLN A 502 29.18 23.56 -20.42
CA GLN A 502 30.48 23.85 -19.74
C GLN A 502 30.36 24.64 -18.43
N ALA A 503 29.17 24.72 -17.82
CA ALA A 503 29.03 25.27 -16.48
C ALA A 503 29.76 24.36 -15.47
N GLN A 504 30.76 24.91 -14.79
CA GLN A 504 31.53 24.20 -13.79
C GLN A 504 31.84 25.10 -12.60
N VAL A 505 31.63 24.56 -11.40
CA VAL A 505 32.02 25.19 -10.15
C VAL A 505 32.81 24.19 -9.32
N SER A 506 33.88 24.64 -8.67
CA SER A 506 34.69 23.78 -7.80
C SER A 506 34.83 24.37 -6.40
N GLU A 507 34.79 23.49 -5.41
CA GLU A 507 35.08 23.80 -4.00
C GLU A 507 36.39 23.12 -3.58
N PHE A 508 37.14 23.78 -2.68
CA PHE A 508 38.39 23.26 -2.14
C PHE A 508 38.32 23.14 -0.63
N TRP A 509 38.65 21.96 -0.10
CA TRP A 509 38.61 21.65 1.32
C TRP A 509 40.01 21.30 1.83
N SER A 510 40.58 22.23 2.60
CA SER A 510 41.83 21.99 3.33
C SER A 510 41.52 21.24 4.62
N LEU A 511 41.52 19.91 4.60
CA LEU A 511 41.11 19.05 5.73
C LEU A 511 42.20 18.90 6.81
N THR A 512 42.83 20.00 7.21
CA THR A 512 44.03 19.97 8.08
C THR A 512 43.74 20.14 9.57
N THR A 513 42.90 21.11 9.95
CA THR A 513 42.59 21.42 11.36
C THR A 513 41.27 20.80 11.81
N LYS A 514 41.06 20.66 13.13
CA LYS A 514 39.81 20.14 13.69
C LYS A 514 38.59 20.93 13.22
N ASN A 515 38.66 22.25 13.19
CA ASN A 515 37.56 23.12 12.72
C ASN A 515 37.29 22.94 11.22
N GLN A 516 38.34 22.76 10.40
CA GLN A 516 38.15 22.48 8.97
C GLN A 516 37.48 21.13 8.73
N LYS A 517 37.88 20.10 9.50
CA LYS A 517 37.27 18.77 9.44
C LYS A 517 35.82 18.79 9.88
N GLN A 518 35.50 19.49 10.95
CA GLN A 518 34.12 19.65 11.42
C GLN A 518 33.26 20.38 10.38
N ARG A 519 33.75 21.51 9.85
CA ARG A 519 33.06 22.23 8.78
C ARG A 519 32.83 21.38 7.54
N PHE A 520 33.80 20.55 7.15
CA PHE A 520 33.65 19.60 6.05
C PHE A 520 32.58 18.54 6.35
N LYS A 521 32.55 18.01 7.57
CA LYS A 521 31.49 17.09 8.00
C LYS A 521 30.12 17.74 7.88
N ASP A 522 29.97 18.95 8.39
CA ASP A 522 28.66 19.64 8.45
C ASP A 522 28.19 20.13 7.06
N GLN A 523 29.10 20.69 6.24
CA GLN A 523 28.74 21.37 4.99
C GLN A 523 28.93 20.52 3.72
N PHE A 524 29.68 19.40 3.80
CA PHE A 524 29.88 18.50 2.66
C PHE A 524 29.39 17.09 2.97
N VAL A 525 29.96 16.41 3.98
CA VAL A 525 29.64 15.00 4.26
C VAL A 525 28.15 14.85 4.54
N ARG A 526 27.60 15.58 5.52
CA ARG A 526 26.21 15.42 5.94
C ARG A 526 25.18 15.60 4.80
N PRO A 527 25.27 16.63 3.93
CA PRO A 527 24.34 16.78 2.81
C PRO A 527 24.59 15.81 1.63
N HIS A 528 25.85 15.44 1.36
CA HIS A 528 26.18 14.59 0.21
C HIS A 528 26.20 13.10 0.53
N LEU A 529 26.29 12.67 1.78
CA LEU A 529 26.39 11.25 2.12
C LEU A 529 25.08 10.54 1.76
N ALA A 530 25.13 9.63 0.78
CA ALA A 530 23.98 8.87 0.30
C ALA A 530 23.56 7.79 1.30
N ASP A 531 24.54 7.19 1.99
CA ASP A 531 24.34 6.16 3.00
C ASP A 531 24.49 6.74 4.42
N LYS A 532 23.70 7.76 4.77
CA LYS A 532 23.78 8.48 6.06
C LYS A 532 23.75 7.57 7.30
N HIS A 533 23.27 6.34 7.14
CA HIS A 533 23.26 5.34 8.18
C HIS A 533 24.63 4.76 8.56
N ARG A 534 25.64 4.94 7.70
CA ARG A 534 27.04 4.61 7.99
C ARG A 534 27.83 5.91 8.17
N PRO A 535 28.21 6.32 9.39
CA PRO A 535 28.99 7.53 9.59
C PRO A 535 30.25 7.55 8.73
N PHE A 536 30.53 8.68 8.10
CA PHE A 536 31.78 8.89 7.35
C PHE A 536 32.72 9.76 8.19
N GLU A 537 33.68 9.10 8.84
CA GLU A 537 34.60 9.72 9.80
C GLU A 537 35.94 10.14 9.17
N ASP A 538 36.23 9.64 7.97
CA ASP A 538 37.49 9.94 7.29
C ASP A 538 37.54 11.40 6.83
N ALA A 539 38.61 12.10 7.19
CA ALA A 539 38.79 13.51 6.84
C ALA A 539 40.17 13.76 6.21
N SER A 540 40.58 12.86 5.30
CA SER A 540 41.77 13.03 4.47
C SER A 540 41.36 13.06 2.99
N PRO A 541 41.94 13.94 2.14
CA PRO A 541 41.53 14.05 0.74
C PRO A 541 41.51 12.71 -0.01
N THR A 542 42.54 11.88 0.15
CA THR A 542 42.64 10.57 -0.52
C THR A 542 41.53 9.61 -0.10
N LYS A 543 41.26 9.49 1.21
CA LYS A 543 40.20 8.60 1.68
C LYS A 543 38.81 9.07 1.24
N VAL A 544 38.59 10.38 1.19
CA VAL A 544 37.33 10.95 0.69
C VAL A 544 37.13 10.60 -0.79
N VAL A 545 38.17 10.77 -1.62
CA VAL A 545 38.13 10.42 -3.05
C VAL A 545 37.88 8.91 -3.26
N ASN A 546 38.57 8.05 -2.50
CA ASN A 546 38.37 6.60 -2.60
C ASN A 546 36.95 6.15 -2.21
N ASN A 547 36.22 6.98 -1.48
CA ASN A 547 34.84 6.76 -1.08
C ASN A 547 33.86 7.67 -1.82
N GLN A 548 34.22 8.19 -3.01
CA GLN A 548 33.34 9.07 -3.79
C GLN A 548 31.96 8.45 -4.05
N HIS A 549 31.89 7.14 -4.28
CA HIS A 549 30.64 6.39 -4.50
C HIS A 549 29.62 6.54 -3.36
N ARG A 550 30.05 6.91 -2.14
CA ARG A 550 29.17 7.14 -0.99
C ARG A 550 28.52 8.52 -1.00
N PHE A 551 28.94 9.41 -1.90
CA PHE A 551 28.45 10.79 -1.96
C PHE A 551 27.58 11.02 -3.20
N ARG A 552 26.36 11.49 -2.99
CA ARG A 552 25.42 11.89 -4.05
C ARG A 552 25.68 13.34 -4.51
N PRO A 553 25.50 13.64 -5.80
CA PRO A 553 25.51 15.02 -6.30
C PRO A 553 24.28 15.81 -5.83
N PRO A 554 24.35 17.14 -5.70
CA PRO A 554 23.16 17.99 -5.62
C PRO A 554 22.41 17.98 -6.97
N GLN A 555 21.12 18.35 -6.97
CA GLN A 555 20.36 18.54 -8.22
C GLN A 555 20.69 19.90 -8.85
N PHE A 556 20.72 20.97 -8.05
CA PHE A 556 21.10 22.30 -8.53
C PHE A 556 22.26 22.87 -7.73
N VAL A 557 23.11 23.59 -8.44
CA VAL A 557 24.24 24.34 -7.88
C VAL A 557 23.98 25.82 -8.08
N ILE A 558 24.14 26.59 -7.00
CA ILE A 558 24.06 28.06 -7.02
C ILE A 558 25.42 28.62 -6.64
N ALA A 559 26.03 29.35 -7.57
CA ALA A 559 27.28 30.07 -7.36
C ALA A 559 27.11 31.57 -7.56
N ARG A 560 28.00 32.36 -6.96
CA ARG A 560 28.06 33.82 -7.12
C ARG A 560 29.39 34.22 -7.72
N LYS A 561 29.38 35.28 -8.53
CA LYS A 561 30.60 35.83 -9.10
C LYS A 561 31.45 36.49 -8.01
N SER A 562 32.69 36.06 -7.85
CA SER A 562 33.69 36.63 -6.94
C SER A 562 34.95 36.95 -7.73
N GLY A 563 35.09 38.21 -8.14
CA GLY A 563 36.15 38.63 -9.08
C GLY A 563 36.00 37.95 -10.44
N ARG A 564 37.01 37.16 -10.84
CA ARG A 564 37.03 36.40 -12.11
C ARG A 564 36.50 34.97 -11.98
N PHE A 565 36.14 34.52 -10.78
CA PHE A 565 35.78 33.13 -10.51
C PHE A 565 34.36 33.00 -9.95
N TRP A 566 33.76 31.82 -10.15
CA TRP A 566 32.50 31.45 -9.51
C TRP A 566 32.78 30.81 -8.16
N LYS A 567 32.17 31.35 -7.10
CA LYS A 567 32.26 30.81 -5.75
C LYS A 567 30.95 30.12 -5.39
N MET A 568 31.04 28.88 -4.90
CA MET A 568 29.88 28.15 -4.40
C MET A 568 29.15 28.96 -3.33
N ARG A 569 27.84 29.16 -3.51
CA ARG A 569 26.97 29.77 -2.52
C ARG A 569 26.13 28.70 -1.84
N ASP A 570 25.54 27.81 -2.64
CA ASP A 570 24.51 26.91 -2.15
C ASP A 570 24.28 25.72 -3.08
N LYS A 571 23.71 24.65 -2.53
CA LYS A 571 23.46 23.37 -3.21
C LYS A 571 22.06 22.92 -2.83
N ILE A 572 21.26 22.57 -3.83
CA ILE A 572 19.90 22.08 -3.65
C ILE A 572 19.87 20.62 -4.10
N PHE A 573 19.48 19.72 -3.21
CA PHE A 573 19.36 18.30 -3.52
C PHE A 573 17.94 17.97 -4.02
N ALA A 574 17.81 16.90 -4.79
CA ALA A 574 16.52 16.53 -5.39
C ALA A 574 15.40 16.32 -4.35
N ASP A 575 15.76 15.81 -3.18
CA ASP A 575 14.84 15.61 -2.06
C ASP A 575 14.38 16.90 -1.39
N GLU A 576 15.02 18.03 -1.66
CA GLU A 576 14.62 19.33 -1.13
C GLU A 576 13.55 20.03 -1.98
N LEU A 577 13.42 19.67 -3.27
CA LEU A 577 12.53 20.29 -4.26
C LEU A 577 11.18 19.59 -4.41
N THR A 578 11.06 18.36 -3.94
CA THR A 578 9.79 17.62 -3.97
C THR A 578 8.87 18.08 -2.84
N ASN A 579 7.88 18.90 -3.17
CA ASN A 579 6.61 19.00 -2.42
C ASN A 579 5.76 17.74 -2.66
#